data_AF-A0A1Y5P3K1-F1
#
_entry.id   AF-A0A1Y5P3K1-F1
#
_cell.length_a   1.000
_cell.length_b   1.000
_cell.length_c   1.000
_cell.angle_alpha   90.00
_cell.angle_beta   90.00
_cell.angle_gamma   90.00
#
_symmetry.space_group_name_H-M   'P 1'
#
loop_
_entity.id
_entity.type
_entity.pdbx_description
1 polymer ?
#
loop_
_entity_poly.entity_id
_entity_poly.type
_entity_poly.pdbx_seq_one_letter_code
_entity_poly.pdbx_strand_id
1 'polypeptide(L)'
;MAEKTPTSDADLELRTLRARAYGPHPDIADDPVALARLTELETARRRLAAPAMPERAETAAAPGVPAAVPTGVAAPAAEGDAERSAAPAGEPASSVRPWVARALAVGLGAAIGGVAAAFLLSGPRPDAILRPTGDAADSALIALLASEGQEYSLDRGELRGASEMEIDLSTLRGFDTYQDIELWSARNVFDAPCLIAVRRARGDVVDRLCVPSGVDLYVDTTGHGSLAPGESVRFLLRGETVEVRRLTPEEVP
;
A
#
# COMPACT_ATOMS: atom_id res chain seq x y z
N MET A 1 -27.31 -39.32 25.88
CA MET A 1 -27.79 -38.73 24.61
C MET A 1 -27.05 -37.41 24.45
N ALA A 2 -26.33 -37.20 23.35
CA ALA A 2 -25.56 -35.97 23.16
C ALA A 2 -26.47 -34.87 22.63
N GLU A 3 -26.50 -33.73 23.31
CA GLU A 3 -27.26 -32.56 22.90
C GLU A 3 -26.55 -31.91 21.70
N LYS A 4 -27.17 -31.97 20.53
CA LYS A 4 -26.58 -31.46 19.28
C LYS A 4 -26.60 -29.93 19.34
N THR A 5 -25.44 -29.31 19.54
CA THR A 5 -25.33 -27.85 19.75
C THR A 5 -26.00 -27.10 18.61
N PRO A 6 -26.96 -26.19 18.86
CA PRO A 6 -27.83 -25.61 17.82
C PRO A 6 -27.05 -24.86 16.73
N THR A 7 -25.89 -24.30 17.06
CA THR A 7 -24.98 -23.63 16.11
C THR A 7 -24.51 -24.54 14.98
N SER A 8 -24.27 -25.83 15.26
CA SER A 8 -23.75 -26.79 14.27
C SER A 8 -24.78 -27.15 13.20
N ASP A 9 -26.06 -27.17 13.56
CA ASP A 9 -27.16 -27.45 12.62
C ASP A 9 -27.41 -26.24 11.69
N ALA A 10 -27.44 -25.04 12.26
CA ALA A 10 -27.57 -23.79 11.50
C ALA A 10 -26.41 -23.57 10.51
N ASP A 11 -25.17 -23.94 10.86
CA ASP A 11 -24.01 -23.82 9.99
C ASP A 11 -23.94 -24.90 8.89
N LEU A 12 -24.61 -26.03 9.09
CA LEU A 12 -24.84 -27.04 8.05
C LEU A 12 -25.96 -26.60 7.08
N GLU A 13 -27.04 -26.04 7.62
CA GLU A 13 -28.14 -25.44 6.84
C GLU A 13 -27.62 -24.29 5.96
N LEU A 14 -26.86 -23.35 6.55
CA LEU A 14 -26.27 -22.22 5.83
C LEU A 14 -25.31 -22.66 4.71
N ARG A 15 -24.46 -23.67 4.94
CA ARG A 15 -23.60 -24.24 3.89
C ARG A 15 -24.41 -24.83 2.73
N THR A 16 -25.48 -25.56 3.05
CA THR A 16 -26.35 -26.21 2.06
C THR A 16 -27.06 -25.16 1.20
N LEU A 17 -27.63 -24.13 1.83
CA LEU A 17 -28.29 -23.03 1.13
C LEU A 17 -27.32 -22.20 0.28
N ARG A 18 -26.10 -21.94 0.75
CA ARG A 18 -25.05 -21.27 -0.05
C ARG A 18 -24.61 -22.08 -1.25
N ALA A 19 -24.54 -23.41 -1.15
CA ALA A 19 -24.24 -24.27 -2.30
C ALA A 19 -25.36 -24.22 -3.36
N ARG A 20 -26.63 -24.14 -2.94
CA ARG A 20 -27.79 -23.93 -3.83
C ARG A 20 -27.85 -22.52 -4.44
N ALA A 21 -27.31 -21.51 -3.76
CA ALA A 21 -27.33 -20.12 -4.21
C ALA A 21 -26.15 -19.74 -5.12
N TYR A 22 -24.96 -20.24 -4.81
CA TYR A 22 -23.68 -19.78 -5.39
C TYR A 22 -22.81 -20.93 -5.95
N GLY A 23 -23.32 -22.16 -5.95
CA GLY A 23 -22.61 -23.32 -6.47
C GLY A 23 -22.65 -23.44 -8.01
N PRO A 24 -22.02 -24.49 -8.58
CA PRO A 24 -21.92 -24.68 -10.03
C PRO A 24 -23.27 -24.83 -10.76
N HIS A 25 -24.31 -25.24 -10.04
CA HIS A 25 -25.68 -25.43 -10.53
C HIS A 25 -26.65 -24.75 -9.55
N PRO A 26 -26.79 -23.42 -9.58
CA PRO A 26 -27.59 -22.69 -8.61
C PRO A 26 -29.09 -22.89 -8.91
N ASP A 27 -29.83 -23.39 -7.92
CA ASP A 27 -31.26 -23.72 -8.02
C ASP A 27 -32.13 -22.96 -7.00
N ILE A 28 -31.52 -22.15 -6.10
CA ILE A 28 -32.27 -21.46 -5.04
C ILE A 28 -33.27 -20.42 -5.55
N ALA A 29 -33.13 -19.95 -6.80
CA ALA A 29 -34.00 -18.93 -7.38
C ALA A 29 -35.45 -19.42 -7.55
N ASP A 30 -35.65 -20.72 -7.72
CA ASP A 30 -36.97 -21.36 -7.83
C ASP A 30 -37.59 -21.67 -6.44
N ASP A 31 -36.87 -21.38 -5.36
CA ASP A 31 -37.25 -21.68 -3.97
C ASP A 31 -37.17 -20.41 -3.09
N PRO A 32 -38.23 -19.56 -3.10
CA PRO A 32 -38.23 -18.30 -2.37
C PRO A 32 -38.18 -18.49 -0.84
N VAL A 33 -38.57 -19.66 -0.33
CA VAL A 33 -38.51 -19.98 1.10
C VAL A 33 -37.06 -20.25 1.52
N ALA A 34 -36.32 -21.04 0.74
CA ALA A 34 -34.89 -21.25 0.95
C ALA A 34 -34.08 -19.95 0.86
N LEU A 35 -34.44 -19.05 -0.08
CA LEU A 35 -33.76 -17.76 -0.26
C LEU A 35 -34.01 -16.81 0.94
N ALA A 36 -35.24 -16.76 1.45
CA ALA A 36 -35.56 -16.04 2.69
C ALA A 36 -34.78 -16.60 3.90
N ARG A 37 -34.71 -17.93 4.02
CA ARG A 37 -33.97 -18.63 5.09
C ARG A 37 -32.46 -18.39 5.02
N LEU A 38 -31.88 -18.39 3.83
CA LEU A 38 -30.47 -18.01 3.60
C LEU A 38 -30.21 -16.58 4.10
N THR A 39 -31.09 -15.64 3.74
CA THR A 39 -30.97 -14.23 4.11
C THR A 39 -31.01 -14.02 5.64
N GLU A 40 -31.87 -14.77 6.34
CA GLU A 40 -31.96 -14.81 7.80
C GLU A 40 -30.63 -15.27 8.43
N LEU A 41 -30.15 -16.46 8.02
CA LEU A 41 -28.93 -17.07 8.58
C LEU A 41 -27.68 -16.24 8.33
N GLU A 42 -27.53 -15.66 7.13
CA GLU A 42 -26.41 -14.75 6.85
C GLU A 42 -26.47 -13.47 7.69
N THR A 43 -27.66 -12.95 7.94
CA THR A 43 -27.84 -11.74 8.74
C THR A 43 -27.58 -12.02 10.22
N ALA A 44 -27.99 -13.18 10.74
CA ALA A 44 -27.60 -13.65 12.06
C ALA A 44 -26.08 -13.80 12.18
N ARG A 45 -25.42 -14.44 11.19
CA ARG A 45 -23.96 -14.62 11.20
C ARG A 45 -23.20 -13.30 11.07
N ARG A 46 -23.69 -12.32 10.28
CA ARG A 46 -23.15 -10.95 10.24
C ARG A 46 -23.23 -10.24 11.60
N ARG A 47 -24.32 -10.42 12.36
CA ARG A 47 -24.45 -9.85 13.72
C ARG A 47 -23.49 -10.48 14.73
N LEU A 48 -23.17 -11.77 14.59
CA LEU A 48 -22.20 -12.47 15.43
C LEU A 48 -20.73 -12.15 15.07
N ALA A 49 -20.46 -11.88 13.79
CA ALA A 49 -19.12 -11.57 13.29
C ALA A 49 -18.76 -10.07 13.39
N ALA A 50 -19.74 -9.19 13.53
CA ALA A 50 -19.50 -7.78 13.77
C ALA A 50 -18.72 -7.62 15.10
N PRO A 51 -17.54 -6.97 15.12
CA PRO A 51 -16.88 -6.68 16.37
C PRO A 51 -17.81 -5.82 17.23
N ALA A 52 -17.85 -6.09 18.54
CA ALA A 52 -18.50 -5.22 19.50
C ALA A 52 -17.73 -3.90 19.56
N MET A 53 -17.98 -3.01 18.60
CA MET A 53 -17.55 -1.62 18.69
C MET A 53 -18.11 -1.09 20.01
N PRO A 54 -17.28 -0.51 20.89
CA PRO A 54 -17.78 0.08 22.11
C PRO A 54 -18.80 1.15 21.72
N GLU A 55 -20.02 0.97 22.21
CA GLU A 55 -21.11 1.93 22.07
C GLU A 55 -20.58 3.28 22.57
N ARG A 56 -20.27 4.17 21.61
CA ARG A 56 -19.62 5.44 21.90
C ARG A 56 -20.65 6.31 22.59
N ALA A 57 -20.66 6.24 23.92
CA ALA A 57 -21.63 6.89 24.78
C ALA A 57 -21.94 8.29 24.27
N GLU A 58 -23.18 8.46 23.81
CA GLU A 58 -23.66 9.69 23.21
C GLU A 58 -23.77 10.75 24.30
N THR A 59 -22.65 11.46 24.53
CA THR A 59 -22.59 12.54 25.50
C THR A 59 -23.48 13.67 25.02
N ALA A 60 -24.71 13.69 25.53
CA ALA A 60 -25.69 14.73 25.27
C ALA A 60 -25.15 16.10 25.69
N ALA A 61 -24.70 16.89 24.72
CA ALA A 61 -24.39 18.30 24.87
C ALA A 61 -25.51 19.12 24.21
N ALA A 62 -26.13 19.99 25.00
CA ALA A 62 -27.32 20.76 24.65
C ALA A 62 -27.05 21.90 23.63
N PRO A 63 -28.08 22.50 23.01
CA PRO A 63 -27.93 23.26 21.76
C PRO A 63 -27.50 24.73 21.95
N GLY A 64 -26.85 25.30 20.93
CA GLY A 64 -26.32 26.67 20.98
C GLY A 64 -26.08 27.38 19.65
N VAL A 65 -27.17 27.78 18.97
CA VAL A 65 -27.28 28.93 18.01
C VAL A 65 -26.40 28.91 16.72
N PRO A 66 -26.67 29.73 15.66
CA PRO A 66 -26.76 29.15 14.32
C PRO A 66 -25.90 29.79 13.21
N ALA A 67 -25.84 29.05 12.10
CA ALA A 67 -25.58 29.43 10.71
C ALA A 67 -25.09 30.87 10.37
N ALA A 68 -23.93 30.93 9.71
CA ALA A 68 -23.65 31.91 8.67
C ALA A 68 -22.90 31.24 7.50
N VAL A 69 -23.43 31.39 6.29
CA VAL A 69 -22.82 30.94 5.03
C VAL A 69 -21.83 32.02 4.55
N PRO A 70 -20.77 31.65 3.81
CA PRO A 70 -20.40 32.52 2.69
C PRO A 70 -20.22 31.75 1.37
N THR A 71 -20.95 32.21 0.37
CA THR A 71 -20.81 31.81 -1.03
C THR A 71 -19.76 32.68 -1.69
N GLY A 72 -18.64 32.08 -2.10
CA GLY A 72 -17.95 32.30 -3.38
C GLY A 72 -17.34 33.66 -3.79
N VAL A 73 -16.42 33.51 -4.76
CA VAL A 73 -16.04 34.48 -5.81
C VAL A 73 -15.02 35.59 -5.45
N ALA A 74 -14.23 35.91 -6.48
CA ALA A 74 -13.37 37.09 -6.71
C ALA A 74 -11.88 36.95 -6.36
N ALA A 75 -11.07 36.88 -7.43
CA ALA A 75 -9.69 37.37 -7.42
C ALA A 75 -9.67 38.91 -7.40
N PRO A 76 -8.53 39.52 -7.04
CA PRO A 76 -8.20 40.86 -7.52
C PRO A 76 -6.89 40.88 -8.31
N ALA A 77 -6.92 41.59 -9.43
CA ALA A 77 -5.75 42.26 -10.01
C ALA A 77 -5.91 43.78 -9.79
N ALA A 78 -4.86 44.43 -9.30
CA ALA A 78 -4.56 45.87 -9.30
C ALA A 78 -3.16 46.00 -8.67
N GLU A 79 -2.16 46.73 -9.17
CA GLU A 79 -2.10 48.10 -9.71
C GLU A 79 -2.45 49.20 -8.68
N GLY A 80 -1.65 50.27 -8.68
CA GLY A 80 -1.68 51.35 -7.67
C GLY A 80 -0.42 51.34 -6.80
N ASP A 81 0.70 51.93 -7.25
CA ASP A 81 1.03 53.36 -7.18
C ASP A 81 1.48 53.87 -5.79
N ALA A 82 2.74 54.31 -5.75
CA ALA A 82 3.26 55.20 -4.70
C ALA A 82 4.20 56.23 -5.38
N GLU A 83 3.72 57.47 -5.52
CA GLU A 83 4.34 58.53 -6.33
C GLU A 83 4.97 59.65 -5.49
N ARG A 84 6.19 60.09 -5.86
CA ARG A 84 6.93 61.32 -5.41
C ARG A 84 7.34 61.37 -3.92
N SER A 85 8.40 62.06 -3.48
CA SER A 85 9.38 63.00 -4.08
C SER A 85 10.68 63.04 -3.23
N ALA A 86 11.81 63.70 -3.52
CA ALA A 86 12.22 64.61 -4.62
C ALA A 86 13.76 64.60 -4.86
N ALA A 87 14.18 65.20 -5.98
CA ALA A 87 15.47 65.84 -6.34
C ALA A 87 16.79 65.56 -5.54
N PRO A 88 17.83 65.07 -6.24
CA PRO A 88 19.25 65.32 -5.92
C PRO A 88 19.84 66.48 -6.76
N ALA A 89 20.96 67.05 -6.31
CA ALA A 89 21.77 67.98 -7.09
C ALA A 89 23.26 67.71 -6.91
N GLY A 90 24.03 67.73 -8.01
CA GLY A 90 25.50 67.69 -8.01
C GLY A 90 26.13 66.47 -8.67
N GLU A 91 26.41 66.56 -9.97
CA GLU A 91 27.51 65.81 -10.60
C GLU A 91 28.85 66.50 -10.27
N PRO A 92 30.01 65.81 -10.34
CA PRO A 92 30.66 65.67 -11.66
C PRO A 92 31.34 64.31 -11.92
N ALA A 93 31.21 63.89 -13.18
CA ALA A 93 32.17 63.16 -14.02
C ALA A 93 33.35 62.40 -13.35
N SER A 94 33.35 61.07 -13.54
CA SER A 94 34.59 60.34 -13.89
C SER A 94 34.29 59.21 -14.89
N SER A 95 35.08 59.11 -15.96
CA SER A 95 34.87 58.15 -17.04
C SER A 95 35.57 56.83 -16.75
N VAL A 96 34.80 55.76 -16.48
CA VAL A 96 35.37 54.41 -16.29
C VAL A 96 34.66 53.37 -17.17
N ARG A 97 35.29 53.10 -18.31
CA ARG A 97 35.13 51.98 -19.26
C ARG A 97 33.90 51.04 -19.10
N PRO A 98 32.91 51.08 -20.02
CA PRO A 98 31.64 50.36 -19.89
C PRO A 98 31.64 48.87 -20.33
N TRP A 99 32.78 48.15 -20.24
CA TRP A 99 32.88 46.76 -20.76
C TRP A 99 32.96 45.64 -19.70
N VAL A 100 33.03 45.97 -18.41
CA VAL A 100 33.13 44.97 -17.32
C VAL A 100 31.76 44.67 -16.67
N ALA A 101 30.81 45.59 -16.74
CA ALA A 101 29.53 45.51 -16.01
C ALA A 101 28.52 44.47 -16.56
N ARG A 102 28.79 43.80 -17.69
CA ARG A 102 27.91 42.72 -18.22
C ARG A 102 28.31 41.30 -17.79
N ALA A 103 29.38 41.13 -17.02
CA ALA A 103 29.84 39.80 -16.58
C ALA A 103 29.16 39.28 -15.30
N LEU A 104 28.63 40.16 -14.45
CA LEU A 104 28.20 39.78 -13.08
C LEU A 104 26.71 39.42 -12.93
N ALA A 105 25.85 39.77 -13.89
CA ALA A 105 24.41 39.46 -13.81
C ALA A 105 24.06 38.00 -14.17
N VAL A 106 24.98 37.27 -14.83
CA VAL A 106 24.77 35.86 -15.24
C VAL A 106 25.22 34.87 -14.15
N GLY A 107 26.17 35.26 -13.29
CA GLY A 107 26.77 34.35 -12.30
C GLY A 107 25.84 33.97 -11.13
N LEU A 108 24.99 34.89 -10.66
CA LEU A 108 24.23 34.68 -9.41
C LEU A 108 22.99 33.79 -9.60
N GLY A 109 22.34 33.86 -10.77
CA GLY A 109 21.21 32.98 -11.11
C GLY A 109 21.63 31.52 -11.32
N ALA A 110 22.81 31.29 -11.89
CA ALA A 110 23.36 29.95 -12.12
C ALA A 110 23.69 29.22 -10.81
N ALA A 111 24.17 29.94 -9.79
CA ALA A 111 24.52 29.35 -8.49
C ALA A 111 23.28 28.83 -7.72
N ILE A 112 22.19 29.60 -7.68
CA ILE A 112 20.97 29.20 -6.95
C ILE A 112 20.21 28.11 -7.72
N GLY A 113 20.11 28.23 -9.05
CA GLY A 113 19.48 27.20 -9.89
C GLY A 113 20.21 25.86 -9.84
N GLY A 114 21.55 25.87 -9.79
CA GLY A 114 22.37 24.66 -9.70
C GLY A 114 22.14 23.86 -8.41
N VAL A 115 22.01 24.54 -7.26
CA VAL A 115 21.76 23.87 -5.96
C VAL A 115 20.37 23.23 -5.92
N ALA A 116 19.33 23.93 -6.39
CA ALA A 116 17.97 23.37 -6.44
C ALA A 116 17.89 22.13 -7.34
N ALA A 117 18.55 22.15 -8.51
CA ALA A 117 18.63 20.99 -9.40
C ALA A 117 19.41 19.82 -8.77
N ALA A 118 20.50 20.09 -8.06
CA ALA A 118 21.29 19.07 -7.37
C ALA A 118 20.51 18.35 -6.27
N PHE A 119 19.68 19.06 -5.49
CA PHE A 119 18.82 18.45 -4.47
C PHE A 119 17.75 17.53 -5.08
N LEU A 120 17.13 17.92 -6.19
CA LEU A 120 16.16 17.08 -6.92
C LEU A 120 16.79 15.81 -7.51
N LEU A 121 18.09 15.84 -7.84
CA LEU A 121 18.87 14.69 -8.34
C LEU A 121 19.52 13.82 -7.23
N SER A 122 19.34 14.22 -5.97
CA SER A 122 19.92 13.58 -4.78
C SER A 122 18.88 12.91 -3.88
N GLY A 123 17.66 12.68 -4.39
CA GLY A 123 16.69 11.79 -3.72
C GLY A 123 17.29 10.40 -3.49
N PRO A 124 16.91 9.70 -2.40
CA PRO A 124 17.53 8.43 -2.02
C PRO A 124 17.42 7.40 -3.15
N ARG A 125 18.57 7.08 -3.75
CA ARG A 125 18.65 6.17 -4.90
C ARG A 125 18.45 4.74 -4.41
N PRO A 126 17.72 3.88 -5.14
CA PRO A 126 17.70 2.46 -4.83
C PRO A 126 19.10 1.87 -5.04
N ASP A 127 19.49 0.93 -4.17
CA ASP A 127 20.74 0.17 -4.28
C ASP A 127 20.74 -0.72 -5.55
N ALA A 128 19.57 -1.23 -5.92
CA ALA A 128 19.33 -2.00 -7.13
C ALA A 128 17.89 -1.84 -7.63
N ILE A 129 17.67 -2.13 -8.90
CA ILE A 129 16.33 -2.23 -9.50
C ILE A 129 16.25 -3.61 -10.17
N LEU A 130 15.42 -4.49 -9.61
CA LEU A 130 15.21 -5.85 -10.09
C LEU A 130 14.12 -5.85 -11.17
N ARG A 131 14.38 -6.52 -12.27
CA ARG A 131 13.48 -6.62 -13.43
C ARG A 131 12.76 -7.97 -13.42
N PRO A 132 11.61 -8.10 -14.09
CA PRO A 132 10.97 -9.40 -14.31
C PRO A 132 11.89 -10.27 -15.17
N THR A 133 12.13 -11.51 -14.75
CA THR A 133 12.95 -12.44 -15.54
C THR A 133 12.13 -13.11 -16.65
N GLY A 134 10.82 -13.25 -16.42
CA GLY A 134 9.92 -14.03 -17.28
C GLY A 134 9.97 -15.54 -17.00
N ASP A 135 10.73 -15.98 -16.00
CA ASP A 135 10.79 -17.38 -15.59
C ASP A 135 9.47 -17.81 -14.94
N ALA A 136 9.04 -19.04 -15.26
CA ALA A 136 7.94 -19.68 -14.56
C ALA A 136 8.40 -20.19 -13.19
N ALA A 137 7.52 -20.08 -12.19
CA ALA A 137 7.73 -20.75 -10.91
C ALA A 137 7.80 -22.28 -11.13
N ASP A 138 8.86 -22.92 -10.66
CA ASP A 138 8.98 -24.38 -10.70
C ASP A 138 8.23 -25.07 -9.56
N SER A 139 8.13 -26.39 -9.65
CA SER A 139 7.38 -27.21 -8.70
C SER A 139 7.90 -27.14 -7.26
N ALA A 140 9.18 -26.83 -7.04
CA ALA A 140 9.74 -26.70 -5.69
C ALA A 140 9.27 -25.38 -5.04
N LEU A 141 9.30 -24.29 -5.79
CA LEU A 141 8.76 -23.01 -5.33
C LEU A 141 7.23 -23.07 -5.12
N ILE A 142 6.50 -23.67 -6.06
CA ILE A 142 5.04 -23.85 -5.96
C ILE A 142 4.68 -24.66 -4.71
N ALA A 143 5.41 -25.75 -4.41
CA ALA A 143 5.18 -26.57 -3.22
C ALA A 143 5.50 -25.81 -1.91
N LEU A 144 6.60 -25.03 -1.90
CA LEU A 144 6.96 -24.18 -0.76
C LEU A 144 5.84 -23.18 -0.44
N LEU A 145 5.43 -22.40 -1.43
CA LEU A 145 4.41 -21.35 -1.27
C LEU A 145 3.03 -21.92 -0.90
N ALA A 146 2.67 -23.09 -1.43
CA ALA A 146 1.43 -23.78 -1.06
C ALA A 146 1.43 -24.28 0.40
N SER A 147 2.60 -24.56 0.98
CA SER A 147 2.73 -25.05 2.36
C SER A 147 2.65 -23.93 3.41
N GLU A 148 3.23 -22.77 3.11
CA GLU A 148 3.32 -21.62 4.04
C GLU A 148 1.95 -21.07 4.47
N GLY A 149 0.91 -21.23 3.64
CA GLY A 149 -0.46 -20.81 3.96
C GLY A 149 -1.20 -21.75 4.93
N GLN A 150 -0.68 -22.96 5.20
CA GLN A 150 -1.37 -23.96 6.01
C GLN A 150 -1.16 -23.76 7.53
N GLU A 151 0.00 -23.24 7.94
CA GLU A 151 0.46 -23.32 9.34
C GLU A 151 -0.37 -22.44 10.29
N TYR A 152 -0.88 -21.29 9.82
CA TYR A 152 -1.79 -20.42 10.56
C TYR A 152 -3.26 -20.89 10.62
N SER A 153 -3.61 -21.99 9.95
CA SER A 153 -4.98 -22.51 9.88
C SER A 153 -5.38 -23.41 11.07
N LEU A 154 -4.43 -23.73 11.96
CA LEU A 154 -4.54 -24.89 12.85
C LEU A 154 -5.42 -24.76 14.10
N ASP A 155 -6.00 -23.59 14.42
CA ASP A 155 -6.80 -23.43 15.67
C ASP A 155 -8.06 -22.54 15.58
N ARG A 156 -8.47 -22.11 14.37
CA ARG A 156 -9.80 -21.48 14.16
C ARG A 156 -10.71 -22.36 13.32
N GLY A 157 -11.44 -23.24 14.00
CA GLY A 157 -12.48 -24.06 13.38
C GLY A 157 -13.48 -23.25 12.54
N GLU A 158 -13.80 -23.78 11.36
CA GLU A 158 -14.92 -23.41 10.49
C GLU A 158 -14.95 -22.02 9.83
N LEU A 159 -13.92 -21.18 9.96
CA LEU A 159 -13.71 -20.07 9.01
C LEU A 159 -12.93 -20.53 7.77
N ARG A 160 -13.59 -21.35 6.93
CA ARG A 160 -13.19 -21.60 5.53
C ARG A 160 -13.45 -20.38 4.64
N GLY A 161 -12.90 -19.23 5.03
CA GLY A 161 -12.58 -18.18 4.08
C GLY A 161 -11.21 -18.48 3.49
N ALA A 162 -11.03 -18.26 2.19
CA ALA A 162 -9.69 -18.17 1.64
C ALA A 162 -8.95 -17.04 2.38
N SER A 163 -7.71 -17.30 2.81
CA SER A 163 -6.96 -16.30 3.57
C SER A 163 -6.69 -15.08 2.69
N GLU A 164 -6.64 -13.87 3.25
CA GLU A 164 -6.16 -12.69 2.52
C GLU A 164 -4.69 -12.86 2.06
N MET A 165 -3.99 -13.84 2.63
CA MET A 165 -2.63 -14.27 2.24
C MET A 165 -2.60 -15.47 1.29
N GLU A 166 -3.75 -16.02 0.87
CA GLU A 166 -3.81 -17.16 -0.07
C GLU A 166 -3.58 -16.67 -1.51
N ILE A 167 -2.44 -17.04 -2.08
CA ILE A 167 -1.98 -16.57 -3.39
C ILE A 167 -2.41 -17.48 -4.54
N ASP A 168 -2.84 -16.89 -5.65
CA ASP A 168 -3.04 -17.59 -6.91
C ASP A 168 -1.66 -17.87 -7.56
N LEU A 169 -1.17 -19.09 -7.36
CA LEU A 169 0.12 -19.55 -7.86
C LEU A 169 0.23 -19.50 -9.40
N SER A 170 -0.88 -19.42 -10.13
CA SER A 170 -0.86 -19.25 -11.60
C SER A 170 -0.47 -17.84 -12.04
N THR A 171 -0.54 -16.86 -11.13
CA THR A 171 -0.19 -15.46 -11.38
C THR A 171 1.25 -15.09 -11.01
N LEU A 172 2.04 -16.07 -10.55
CA LEU A 172 3.42 -15.85 -10.11
C LEU A 172 4.31 -15.26 -11.22
N ARG A 173 5.06 -14.21 -10.87
CA ARG A 173 6.07 -13.57 -11.73
C ARG A 173 7.36 -13.39 -10.96
N GLY A 174 8.45 -13.95 -11.49
CA GLY A 174 9.79 -13.85 -10.90
C GLY A 174 10.49 -12.55 -11.29
N PHE A 175 11.28 -12.01 -10.35
CA PHE A 175 12.22 -10.91 -10.56
C PHE A 175 13.66 -11.38 -10.40
N ASP A 176 14.61 -10.58 -10.89
CA ASP A 176 16.05 -10.80 -10.67
C ASP A 176 16.36 -11.07 -9.18
N THR A 177 17.25 -12.02 -8.91
CA THR A 177 17.71 -12.34 -7.55
C THR A 177 18.56 -11.19 -6.97
N TYR A 178 18.32 -10.83 -5.71
CA TYR A 178 19.21 -9.93 -4.95
C TYR A 178 19.88 -10.70 -3.81
N GLN A 179 21.20 -10.87 -3.92
CA GLN A 179 22.00 -11.71 -3.01
C GLN A 179 21.50 -13.17 -3.02
N ASP A 180 20.97 -13.67 -1.91
CA ASP A 180 20.36 -15.00 -1.77
C ASP A 180 18.81 -14.98 -1.73
N ILE A 181 18.20 -13.83 -2.03
CA ILE A 181 16.75 -13.62 -2.01
C ILE A 181 16.19 -13.55 -3.44
N GLU A 182 15.25 -14.42 -3.74
CA GLU A 182 14.41 -14.35 -4.93
C GLU A 182 13.13 -13.58 -4.62
N LEU A 183 12.75 -12.66 -5.51
CA LEU A 183 11.52 -11.87 -5.36
C LEU A 183 10.49 -12.38 -6.36
N TRP A 184 9.25 -12.55 -5.88
CA TRP A 184 8.12 -12.99 -6.68
C TRP A 184 6.92 -12.09 -6.39
N SER A 185 6.17 -11.72 -7.44
CA SER A 185 4.84 -11.12 -7.27
C SER A 185 3.75 -12.09 -7.69
N ALA A 186 2.57 -11.92 -7.09
CA ALA A 186 1.36 -12.70 -7.39
C ALA A 186 0.12 -11.84 -7.14
N ARG A 187 -1.05 -12.41 -7.42
CA ARG A 187 -2.35 -11.98 -6.88
C ARG A 187 -2.79 -12.92 -5.78
N ASN A 188 -3.50 -12.41 -4.78
CA ASN A 188 -4.28 -13.27 -3.90
C ASN A 188 -5.65 -13.62 -4.51
N VAL A 189 -6.39 -14.50 -3.84
CA VAL A 189 -7.79 -14.86 -4.15
C VAL A 189 -8.78 -13.67 -4.21
N PHE A 190 -8.37 -12.48 -3.75
CA PHE A 190 -9.13 -11.22 -3.78
C PHE A 190 -8.62 -10.22 -4.85
N ASP A 191 -7.75 -10.68 -5.77
CA ASP A 191 -7.03 -9.87 -6.78
C ASP A 191 -6.14 -8.74 -6.20
N ALA A 192 -5.84 -8.76 -4.91
CA ALA A 192 -4.86 -7.86 -4.32
C ALA A 192 -3.43 -8.28 -4.73
N PRO A 193 -2.55 -7.35 -5.12
CA PRO A 193 -1.16 -7.67 -5.41
C PRO A 193 -0.40 -8.09 -4.15
N CYS A 194 0.44 -9.11 -4.31
CA CYS A 194 1.34 -9.62 -3.30
C CYS A 194 2.80 -9.54 -3.76
N LEU A 195 3.71 -9.30 -2.82
CA LEU A 195 5.15 -9.39 -3.00
C LEU A 195 5.70 -10.39 -1.97
N ILE A 196 6.57 -11.27 -2.44
CA ILE A 196 7.02 -12.47 -1.71
C ILE A 196 8.55 -12.52 -1.84
N ALA A 197 9.25 -12.57 -0.70
CA ALA A 197 10.69 -12.80 -0.63
C ALA A 197 10.95 -14.26 -0.25
N VAL A 198 11.69 -14.99 -1.08
CA VAL A 198 11.95 -16.43 -0.92
C VAL A 198 13.45 -16.70 -0.87
N ARG A 199 13.88 -17.63 -0.02
CA ARG A 199 15.27 -18.11 0.01
C ARG A 199 15.33 -19.62 -0.20
N ARG A 200 15.37 -20.02 -1.46
CA ARG A 200 15.39 -21.44 -1.88
C ARG A 200 16.50 -22.27 -1.24
N ALA A 201 17.66 -21.66 -0.96
CA ALA A 201 18.78 -22.36 -0.33
C ALA A 201 18.48 -22.88 1.09
N ARG A 202 17.47 -22.32 1.77
CA ARG A 202 16.95 -22.79 3.07
C ARG A 202 15.56 -23.40 2.97
N GLY A 203 14.84 -23.14 1.87
CA GLY A 203 13.48 -23.63 1.67
C GLY A 203 12.45 -22.88 2.51
N ASP A 204 12.69 -21.58 2.76
CA ASP A 204 11.82 -20.69 3.53
C ASP A 204 11.31 -19.51 2.70
N VAL A 205 10.11 -19.06 3.06
CA VAL A 205 9.59 -17.73 2.68
C VAL A 205 10.03 -16.78 3.78
N VAL A 206 10.75 -15.72 3.38
CA VAL A 206 11.42 -14.79 4.29
C VAL A 206 10.44 -13.73 4.78
N ASP A 207 9.65 -13.19 3.86
CA ASP A 207 8.56 -12.25 4.14
C ASP A 207 7.56 -12.29 2.97
N ARG A 208 6.30 -11.97 3.25
CA ARG A 208 5.21 -11.91 2.27
C ARG A 208 4.19 -10.89 2.71
N LEU A 209 3.93 -9.91 1.85
CA LEU A 209 2.86 -8.94 2.04
C LEU A 209 1.90 -8.95 0.84
N CYS A 210 0.60 -8.87 1.12
CA CYS A 210 -0.44 -8.56 0.15
C CYS A 210 -1.15 -7.27 0.60
N VAL A 211 -1.37 -6.32 -0.31
CA VAL A 211 -2.01 -5.04 0.02
C VAL A 211 -3.12 -4.68 -0.98
N PRO A 212 -4.17 -3.95 -0.57
CA PRO A 212 -5.14 -3.38 -1.50
C PRO A 212 -4.48 -2.49 -2.57
N SER A 213 -5.11 -2.43 -3.75
CA SER A 213 -4.61 -1.59 -4.85
C SER A 213 -4.52 -0.11 -4.44
N GLY A 214 -3.42 0.55 -4.82
CA GLY A 214 -3.14 1.95 -4.48
C GLY A 214 -2.36 2.16 -3.17
N VAL A 215 -2.04 1.09 -2.43
CA VAL A 215 -1.09 1.11 -1.32
C VAL A 215 0.32 0.73 -1.83
N ASP A 216 1.36 1.35 -1.27
CA ASP A 216 2.76 0.96 -1.55
C ASP A 216 3.03 -0.47 -1.03
N LEU A 217 3.33 -1.39 -1.93
CA LEU A 217 3.59 -2.79 -1.64
C LEU A 217 5.10 -3.02 -1.47
N TYR A 218 5.51 -3.40 -0.26
CA TYR A 218 6.89 -3.75 0.05
C TYR A 218 6.99 -4.95 0.99
N VAL A 219 8.17 -5.56 1.05
CA VAL A 219 8.57 -6.56 2.06
C VAL A 219 9.92 -6.17 2.65
N ASP A 220 10.11 -6.42 3.94
CA ASP A 220 11.29 -6.03 4.71
C ASP A 220 12.02 -7.25 5.26
N THR A 221 13.33 -7.28 5.10
CA THR A 221 14.11 -8.52 5.24
C THR A 221 15.36 -8.24 6.10
N THR A 222 15.60 -9.04 7.16
CA THR A 222 16.60 -8.74 8.22
C THR A 222 17.58 -9.88 8.50
N GLY A 223 18.87 -9.57 8.61
CA GLY A 223 19.90 -10.57 8.94
C GLY A 223 20.20 -11.53 7.78
N HIS A 224 20.50 -10.97 6.60
CA HIS A 224 20.80 -11.70 5.37
C HIS A 224 22.09 -11.18 4.75
N GLY A 225 22.79 -12.03 3.98
CA GLY A 225 24.03 -11.67 3.30
C GLY A 225 25.05 -10.95 4.19
N SER A 226 25.43 -9.73 3.78
CA SER A 226 26.46 -8.91 4.45
C SER A 226 25.89 -7.72 5.27
N LEU A 227 24.64 -7.79 5.72
CA LEU A 227 24.02 -6.72 6.51
C LEU A 227 24.63 -6.62 7.92
N ALA A 228 24.78 -5.39 8.42
CA ALA A 228 25.17 -5.15 9.80
C ALA A 228 24.01 -5.45 10.78
N PRO A 229 24.28 -5.69 12.07
CA PRO A 229 23.23 -5.90 13.07
C PRO A 229 22.25 -4.71 13.12
N GLY A 230 20.97 -5.00 12.90
CA GLY A 230 19.90 -4.00 12.87
C GLY A 230 19.63 -3.35 11.50
N GLU A 231 20.45 -3.61 10.48
CA GLU A 231 20.11 -3.22 9.10
C GLU A 231 19.04 -4.16 8.52
N SER A 232 18.21 -3.63 7.63
CA SER A 232 17.26 -4.39 6.82
C SER A 232 17.40 -4.05 5.34
N VAL A 233 16.82 -4.88 4.47
CA VAL A 233 16.61 -4.56 3.07
C VAL A 233 15.12 -4.55 2.79
N ARG A 234 14.63 -3.41 2.31
CA ARG A 234 13.28 -3.21 1.79
C ARG A 234 13.26 -3.47 0.29
N PHE A 235 12.33 -4.31 -0.13
CA PHE A 235 11.99 -4.55 -1.53
C PHE A 235 10.64 -3.90 -1.82
N LEU A 236 10.59 -2.93 -2.71
CA LEU A 236 9.41 -2.09 -2.98
C LEU A 236 8.94 -2.27 -4.43
N LEU A 237 7.73 -2.78 -4.63
CA LEU A 237 7.18 -2.99 -5.97
C LEU A 237 6.74 -1.64 -6.57
N ARG A 238 7.41 -1.24 -7.65
CA ARG A 238 7.11 -0.05 -8.46
C ARG A 238 6.72 -0.50 -9.88
N GLY A 239 5.42 -0.67 -10.09
CA GLY A 239 4.86 -1.19 -11.34
C GLY A 239 5.35 -2.61 -11.62
N GLU A 240 6.06 -2.80 -12.73
CA GLU A 240 6.66 -4.08 -13.14
C GLU A 240 8.13 -4.22 -12.69
N THR A 241 8.61 -3.45 -11.70
CA THR A 241 10.00 -3.55 -11.19
C THR A 241 10.02 -3.50 -9.67
N VAL A 242 11.04 -4.09 -9.05
CA VAL A 242 11.25 -4.01 -7.59
C VAL A 242 12.47 -3.13 -7.30
N GLU A 243 12.26 -2.03 -6.60
CA GLU A 243 13.33 -1.20 -6.05
C GLU A 243 13.87 -1.82 -4.77
N VAL A 244 15.19 -1.91 -4.65
CA VAL A 244 15.88 -2.42 -3.46
C VAL A 244 16.49 -1.26 -2.69
N ARG A 245 16.27 -1.22 -1.38
CA ARG A 245 16.90 -0.26 -0.47
C ARG A 245 17.39 -0.93 0.80
N ARG A 246 18.64 -0.71 1.18
CA ARG A 246 19.13 -0.90 2.54
C ARG A 246 18.53 0.18 3.43
N LEU A 247 18.05 -0.22 4.60
CA LEU A 247 17.60 0.69 5.66
C LEU A 247 18.56 0.55 6.84
N THR A 248 19.02 1.67 7.36
CA THR A 248 19.75 1.72 8.62
C THR A 248 18.81 1.44 9.80
N PRO A 249 19.31 1.07 10.99
CA PRO A 249 18.47 0.83 12.17
C PRO A 249 17.58 2.01 12.59
N GLU A 250 17.94 3.24 12.18
CA GLU A 250 17.19 4.47 12.45
C GLU A 250 16.03 4.71 11.46
N GLU A 251 16.03 4.01 10.32
CA GLU A 251 15.03 4.13 9.24
C GLU A 251 13.99 2.99 9.24
N VAL A 252 14.17 1.99 10.11
CA VAL A 252 13.18 0.93 10.33
C VAL A 252 12.07 1.48 11.25
N PRO A 253 10.79 1.47 10.81
CA PRO A 253 9.67 2.07 11.55
C PRO A 253 9.18 1.23 12.75
#